data_AF-A0AAW2IIC3-F1
#
_entry.id   AF-A0AAW2IIC3-F1
#
_cell.length_a   1.000
_cell.length_b   1.000
_cell.length_c   1.000
_cell.angle_alpha   90.00
_cell.angle_beta   90.00
_cell.angle_gamma   90.00
#
_symmetry.space_group_name_H-M   'P 1'
#
loop_
_entity.id
_entity.type
_entity.pdbx_description
1 polymer ?
#
loop_
_entity_poly.entity_id
_entity_poly.type
_entity_poly.pdbx_seq_one_letter_code
_entity_poly.pdbx_strand_id
1 'polypeptide(L)'
;MSNEIQKQYERYEDVWSIMHRIKELYAVTDRHIRYAVTKEFFGARMIEGSSVREHGVMMLSLVEKFKDLQADFDKEQYVDVILQSLPPSYDQFIINFNMSGLEKSLHELTNMLVKYEATIEKFAPSILVGETFNL
;
A
#
# COMPACT_ATOMS: atom_id res chain seq x y z
N MET A 1 3.75 51.81 -36.04
CA MET A 1 2.89 50.62 -36.21
C MET A 1 3.53 49.44 -35.48
N SER A 2 3.31 49.35 -34.18
CA SER A 2 3.47 48.12 -33.40
C SER A 2 2.47 48.23 -32.27
N ASN A 3 1.42 47.42 -32.29
CA ASN A 3 0.49 47.46 -31.17
C ASN A 3 -0.31 46.18 -31.02
N GLU A 4 -0.70 45.51 -32.10
CA GLU A 4 -1.55 44.32 -32.00
C GLU A 4 -0.75 43.03 -31.97
N ILE A 5 0.20 42.85 -32.88
CA ILE A 5 1.04 41.64 -32.90
C ILE A 5 1.87 41.55 -31.62
N GLN A 6 2.48 42.66 -31.18
CA GLN A 6 3.30 42.68 -29.98
C GLN A 6 2.48 42.42 -28.70
N LYS A 7 1.26 42.97 -28.60
CA LYS A 7 0.33 42.65 -27.49
C LYS A 7 -0.16 41.20 -27.51
N GLN A 8 -0.31 40.57 -28.68
CA GLN A 8 -0.68 39.17 -28.78
C GLN A 8 0.46 38.25 -28.33
N TYR A 9 1.71 38.58 -28.68
CA TYR A 9 2.89 37.85 -28.20
C TYR A 9 3.06 37.98 -26.67
N GLU A 10 2.93 39.18 -26.11
CA GLU A 10 2.95 39.40 -24.65
C GLU A 10 1.86 38.60 -23.93
N ARG A 11 0.63 38.58 -24.47
CA ARG A 11 -0.47 37.76 -23.93
C ARG A 11 -0.20 36.26 -24.04
N TYR A 12 0.46 35.81 -25.10
CA TYR A 12 0.82 34.40 -25.28
C TYR A 12 1.91 33.98 -24.30
N GLU A 13 2.90 34.84 -24.02
CA GLU A 13 3.88 34.61 -22.96
C GLU A 13 3.22 34.53 -21.57
N ASP A 14 2.23 35.37 -21.30
CA ASP A 14 1.45 35.28 -20.05
C ASP A 14 0.68 33.95 -19.93
N VAL A 15 -0.03 33.53 -20.99
CA VAL A 15 -0.79 32.26 -21.00
C VAL A 15 0.15 31.05 -20.88
N TRP A 16 1.27 31.05 -21.60
CA TRP A 16 2.25 29.98 -21.55
C TRP A 16 2.88 29.88 -20.15
N SER A 17 3.23 31.01 -19.55
CA SER A 17 3.79 31.07 -18.19
C SER A 17 2.79 30.56 -17.14
N ILE A 18 1.50 30.92 -17.27
CA ILE A 18 0.44 30.39 -16.39
C ILE A 18 0.30 28.88 -16.57
N MET A 19 0.26 28.38 -17.81
CA MET A 19 0.17 26.95 -18.08
C MET A 19 1.38 26.18 -17.53
N HIS A 20 2.59 26.74 -17.64
CA HIS A 20 3.81 26.15 -17.09
C HIS A 20 3.72 26.03 -15.56
N ARG A 21 3.34 27.13 -14.89
CA ARG A 21 3.18 27.13 -13.42
C ARG A 21 2.11 26.14 -12.95
N ILE A 22 1.00 26.02 -13.68
CA ILE A 22 -0.03 25.02 -13.39
C ILE A 22 0.55 23.61 -13.50
N LYS A 23 1.26 23.30 -14.59
CA LYS A 23 1.92 21.99 -14.78
C LYS A 23 2.92 21.69 -13.66
N GLU A 24 3.73 22.67 -13.26
CA GLU A 24 4.66 22.53 -12.14
C GLU A 24 3.94 22.28 -10.81
N LEU A 25 2.86 23.00 -10.53
CA LEU A 25 2.06 22.79 -9.32
C LEU A 25 1.47 21.38 -9.27
N TYR A 26 0.86 20.90 -10.36
CA TYR A 26 0.36 19.53 -10.45
C TYR A 26 1.49 18.51 -10.26
N ALA A 27 2.64 18.69 -10.91
CA ALA A 27 3.79 17.79 -10.75
C ALA A 27 4.31 17.74 -9.30
N VAL A 28 4.34 18.89 -8.61
CA VAL A 28 4.69 18.96 -7.17
C VAL A 28 3.64 18.22 -6.32
N THR A 29 2.35 18.43 -6.60
CA THR A 29 1.25 17.73 -5.94
C THR A 29 1.36 16.22 -6.13
N ASP A 30 1.60 15.73 -7.35
CA ASP A 30 1.76 14.31 -7.64
C ASP A 30 2.95 13.71 -6.90
N ARG A 31 4.08 14.44 -6.84
CA ARG A 31 5.24 14.02 -6.05
C ARG A 31 4.90 13.90 -4.56
N HIS A 32 4.14 14.85 -4.02
CA HIS A 32 3.73 14.84 -2.61
C HIS A 32 2.78 13.68 -2.31
N ILE A 33 1.78 13.45 -3.16
CA ILE A 33 0.82 12.35 -3.02
C ILE A 33 1.56 11.01 -3.12
N ARG A 34 2.41 10.84 -4.15
CA ARG A 34 3.21 9.62 -4.31
C ARG A 34 4.09 9.35 -3.10
N TYR A 35 4.77 10.38 -2.58
CA TYR A 35 5.57 10.23 -1.35
C TYR A 35 4.71 9.77 -0.15
N ALA A 36 3.53 10.35 0.04
CA ALA A 36 2.63 9.96 1.13
C ALA A 36 2.18 8.50 1.00
N VAL A 37 1.75 8.08 -0.20
CA VAL A 37 1.34 6.69 -0.47
C VAL A 37 2.50 5.72 -0.28
N THR A 38 3.71 6.06 -0.76
CA THR A 38 4.93 5.28 -0.52
C THR A 38 5.24 5.15 0.96
N LYS A 39 5.19 6.25 1.71
CA LYS A 39 5.46 6.22 3.14
C LYS A 39 4.47 5.33 3.89
N GLU A 40 3.19 5.42 3.55
CA GLU A 40 2.13 4.61 4.16
C GLU A 40 2.31 3.12 3.82
N PHE A 41 2.55 2.79 2.55
CA PHE A 41 2.66 1.41 2.08
C PHE A 41 3.87 0.67 2.67
N PHE A 42 5.07 1.24 2.57
CA PHE A 42 6.28 0.61 3.10
C PHE A 42 6.35 0.69 4.64
N GLY A 43 5.69 1.68 5.24
CA GLY A 43 5.61 1.86 6.70
C GLY A 43 4.50 1.05 7.37
N ALA A 44 3.57 0.47 6.61
CA ALA A 44 2.45 -0.29 7.14
C ALA A 44 2.92 -1.49 7.95
N ARG A 45 2.41 -1.64 9.17
CA ARG A 45 2.63 -2.80 10.04
C ARG A 45 1.30 -3.17 10.67
N MET A 46 0.90 -4.41 10.46
CA MET A 46 -0.28 -4.98 11.09
C MET A 46 0.01 -5.27 12.56
N ILE A 47 -0.96 -5.00 13.43
CA ILE A 47 -0.85 -5.24 14.86
C ILE A 47 -1.18 -6.72 15.14
N GLU A 48 -0.41 -7.34 16.03
CA GLU A 48 -0.67 -8.72 16.46
C GLU A 48 -2.11 -8.89 17.00
N GLY A 49 -2.84 -9.88 16.48
CA GLY A 49 -4.24 -10.13 16.82
C GLY A 49 -5.28 -9.15 16.24
N SER A 50 -4.88 -8.17 15.43
CA SER A 50 -5.82 -7.36 14.63
C SER A 50 -6.31 -8.10 13.39
N SER A 51 -7.33 -7.58 12.70
CA SER A 51 -7.90 -8.24 11.51
C SER A 51 -7.00 -8.14 10.28
N VAL A 52 -6.55 -9.28 9.75
CA VAL A 52 -5.79 -9.36 8.50
C VAL A 52 -6.64 -8.97 7.29
N ARG A 53 -7.97 -9.12 7.39
CA ARG A 53 -8.90 -8.68 6.34
C ARG A 53 -8.85 -7.17 6.19
N GLU A 54 -8.96 -6.43 7.30
CA GLU A 54 -8.93 -4.98 7.30
C GLU A 54 -7.57 -4.46 6.82
N HIS A 55 -6.49 -5.04 7.34
CA HIS A 55 -5.13 -4.72 6.90
C HIS A 55 -4.93 -5.00 5.39
N GLY A 56 -5.37 -6.16 4.91
CA GLY A 56 -5.28 -6.53 3.49
C GLY A 56 -6.06 -5.59 2.57
N VAL A 57 -7.26 -5.16 2.96
CA VAL A 57 -8.05 -4.16 2.22
C VAL A 57 -7.32 -2.82 2.16
N MET A 58 -6.74 -2.37 3.28
CA MET A 58 -5.93 -1.16 3.33
C MET A 58 -4.73 -1.26 2.37
N MET A 59 -3.97 -2.36 2.41
CA MET A 59 -2.83 -2.57 1.52
C MET A 59 -3.25 -2.58 0.04
N LEU A 60 -4.33 -3.28 -0.32
CA LEU A 60 -4.86 -3.28 -1.70
C LEU A 60 -5.28 -1.87 -2.16
N SER A 61 -5.86 -1.07 -1.26
CA SER A 61 -6.21 0.32 -1.60
C SER A 61 -4.99 1.19 -1.91
N LEU A 62 -3.84 0.92 -1.25
CA LEU A 62 -2.59 1.61 -1.53
C LEU A 62 -1.99 1.17 -2.87
N VAL A 63 -2.12 -0.12 -3.22
CA VAL A 63 -1.73 -0.62 -4.55
C VAL A 63 -2.51 0.08 -5.66
N GLU A 64 -3.82 0.20 -5.53
CA GLU A 64 -4.63 0.92 -6.54
C GLU A 64 -4.22 2.40 -6.66
N LYS A 65 -3.90 3.08 -5.55
CA LYS A 65 -3.35 4.45 -5.59
C LYS A 65 -2.04 4.54 -6.36
N PHE A 66 -1.15 3.55 -6.28
CA PHE A 66 0.08 3.55 -7.08
C PHE A 66 -0.19 3.45 -8.58
N LYS A 67 -1.15 2.61 -8.97
CA LYS A 67 -1.59 2.48 -10.37
C LYS A 67 -2.16 3.80 -10.90
N ASP A 68 -3.01 4.46 -10.11
CA ASP A 68 -3.59 5.77 -10.46
C ASP A 68 -2.50 6.83 -10.66
N LEU A 69 -1.42 6.77 -9.87
CA LEU A 69 -0.27 7.67 -9.96
C LEU A 69 0.74 7.28 -11.05
N GLN A 70 0.49 6.21 -11.81
CA GLN A 70 1.42 5.65 -12.80
C GLN A 70 2.81 5.36 -12.19
N ALA A 71 2.83 4.98 -10.92
CA ALA A 71 4.02 4.64 -10.13
C ALA A 71 3.92 3.20 -9.63
N ASP A 72 3.39 2.32 -10.49
CA ASP A 72 3.13 0.92 -10.22
C ASP A 72 4.43 0.14 -9.97
N PHE A 73 4.32 -0.92 -9.19
CA PHE A 73 5.41 -1.85 -8.90
C PHE A 73 5.15 -3.21 -9.52
N ASP A 74 6.18 -4.04 -9.59
CA ASP A 74 5.98 -5.42 -9.97
C ASP A 74 5.09 -6.12 -8.92
N LYS A 75 4.26 -7.04 -9.38
CA LYS A 75 3.33 -7.78 -8.52
C LYS A 75 4.04 -8.46 -7.35
N GLU A 76 5.23 -9.01 -7.60
CA GLU A 76 6.08 -9.66 -6.61
C GLU A 76 6.55 -8.67 -5.53
N GLN A 77 6.84 -7.42 -5.90
CA GLN A 77 7.21 -6.37 -4.94
C GLN A 77 6.02 -6.02 -4.04
N TYR A 78 4.80 -5.97 -4.58
CA TYR A 78 3.60 -5.78 -3.76
C TYR A 78 3.38 -6.94 -2.78
N VAL A 79 3.56 -8.18 -3.25
CA VAL A 79 3.48 -9.38 -2.40
C VAL A 79 4.50 -9.29 -1.27
N ASP A 80 5.77 -9.00 -1.58
CA ASP A 80 6.84 -8.93 -0.59
C ASP A 80 6.55 -7.89 0.50
N VAL A 81 6.08 -6.70 0.13
CA VAL A 81 5.76 -5.65 1.11
C VAL A 81 4.53 -6.01 1.95
N ILE A 82 3.51 -6.64 1.35
CA ILE A 82 2.35 -7.14 2.09
C ILE A 82 2.78 -8.19 3.11
N LEU A 83 3.60 -9.17 2.72
CA LEU A 83 4.09 -10.20 3.65
C LEU A 83 4.96 -9.59 4.76
N GLN A 84 5.84 -8.64 4.45
CA GLN A 84 6.67 -7.93 5.44
C GLN A 84 5.88 -7.07 6.43
N SER A 85 4.65 -6.68 6.07
CA SER A 85 3.79 -5.88 6.94
C SER A 85 3.07 -6.71 8.01
N LEU A 86 3.06 -8.04 7.89
CA LEU A 86 2.38 -8.95 8.82
C LEU A 86 3.15 -9.11 10.13
N PRO A 87 2.47 -9.47 11.23
CA PRO A 87 3.13 -9.70 12.51
C PRO A 87 3.73 -11.13 12.57
N PRO A 88 4.62 -11.41 13.55
CA PRO A 88 5.36 -12.69 13.62
C PRO A 88 4.49 -13.96 13.67
N SER A 89 3.24 -13.87 14.14
CA SER A 89 2.31 -15.01 14.08
C SER A 89 2.05 -15.56 12.68
N TYR A 90 2.39 -14.80 11.63
CA TYR A 90 2.27 -15.21 10.23
C TYR A 90 3.58 -15.76 9.63
N ASP A 91 4.69 -15.86 10.38
CA ASP A 91 5.98 -16.32 9.86
C ASP A 91 5.89 -17.70 9.19
N GLN A 92 5.14 -18.63 9.78
CA GLN A 92 4.95 -19.96 9.22
C GLN A 92 4.16 -19.92 7.91
N PHE A 93 3.19 -19.01 7.78
CA PHE A 93 2.49 -18.79 6.51
C PHE A 93 3.46 -18.26 5.45
N ILE A 94 4.30 -17.29 5.78
CA ILE A 94 5.27 -16.68 4.87
C ILE A 94 6.24 -17.73 4.32
N ILE A 95 6.81 -18.57 5.20
CA ILE A 95 7.70 -19.67 4.80
C ILE A 95 6.97 -20.61 3.82
N ASN A 96 5.76 -21.03 4.16
CA ASN A 96 4.99 -21.96 3.34
C ASN A 96 4.59 -21.36 1.98
N PHE A 97 4.21 -20.09 1.96
CA PHE A 97 3.86 -19.35 0.75
C PHE A 97 5.06 -19.26 -0.19
N ASN A 98 6.22 -18.82 0.30
CA ASN A 98 7.45 -18.70 -0.48
C ASN A 98 7.92 -20.05 -1.04
N MET A 99 7.76 -21.14 -0.27
CA MET A 99 8.12 -22.48 -0.71
C MET A 99 7.13 -23.09 -1.71
N SER A 100 5.90 -22.58 -1.79
CA SER A 100 4.87 -23.14 -2.67
C SER A 100 5.15 -22.90 -4.16
N GLY A 101 5.93 -21.87 -4.49
CA GLY A 101 6.17 -21.45 -5.88
C GLY A 101 4.90 -21.05 -6.65
N LEU A 102 3.78 -20.83 -5.95
CA LEU A 102 2.51 -20.54 -6.59
C LEU A 102 2.42 -19.06 -6.96
N GLU A 103 2.17 -18.78 -8.24
CA GLU A 103 1.72 -17.45 -8.64
C GLU A 103 0.29 -17.21 -8.13
N LYS A 104 0.13 -16.16 -7.31
CA LYS A 104 -1.16 -15.74 -6.74
C LYS A 104 -1.38 -14.26 -6.97
N SER A 105 -2.58 -13.87 -7.35
CA SER A 105 -3.00 -12.47 -7.34
C SER A 105 -2.98 -11.91 -5.91
N LEU A 106 -2.92 -10.57 -5.78
CA LEU A 106 -2.95 -9.93 -4.46
C LEU A 106 -4.24 -10.24 -3.70
N HIS A 107 -5.38 -10.34 -4.40
CA HIS A 107 -6.65 -10.75 -3.80
C HIS A 107 -6.63 -12.21 -3.32
N GLU A 108 -6.02 -13.13 -4.07
CA GLU A 108 -5.87 -14.51 -3.63
C GLU A 108 -4.96 -14.60 -2.39
N LEU A 109 -3.85 -13.85 -2.36
CA LEU A 109 -3.00 -13.74 -1.19
C LEU A 109 -3.78 -13.27 0.04
N THR A 110 -4.54 -12.17 -0.07
CA THR A 110 -5.38 -11.68 1.04
C THR A 110 -6.39 -12.73 1.51
N ASN A 111 -7.04 -13.45 0.59
CA ASN A 111 -7.96 -14.52 0.95
C ASN A 111 -7.28 -15.70 1.64
N MET A 112 -6.05 -16.04 1.26
CA MET A 112 -5.25 -17.07 1.93
C MET A 112 -4.88 -16.65 3.35
N LEU A 113 -4.47 -15.39 3.54
CA LEU A 113 -4.16 -14.83 4.85
C LEU A 113 -5.38 -14.85 5.78
N VAL A 114 -6.55 -14.45 5.30
CA VAL A 114 -7.81 -14.51 6.08
C VAL A 114 -8.16 -15.94 6.49
N LYS A 115 -7.93 -16.92 5.62
CA LYS A 115 -8.13 -18.33 5.99
C LYS A 115 -7.13 -18.78 7.05
N TYR A 116 -5.89 -18.30 6.98
CA TYR A 116 -4.85 -18.62 7.95
C TYR A 116 -5.13 -18.00 9.32
N GLU A 117 -5.60 -16.75 9.37
CA GLU A 117 -6.04 -16.06 10.60
C GLU A 117 -7.03 -16.92 11.40
N ALA A 118 -8.07 -17.44 10.74
CA ALA A 118 -9.07 -18.31 11.36
C ALA A 118 -8.47 -19.61 11.94
N THR A 119 -7.31 -20.06 11.43
CA THR A 119 -6.59 -21.20 12.03
C THR A 119 -5.84 -20.77 13.29
N ILE A 120 -5.17 -19.62 13.29
CA ILE A 120 -4.46 -19.08 14.46
C ILE A 120 -5.42 -18.87 15.63
N GLU A 121 -6.57 -18.25 15.37
CA GLU A 121 -7.60 -17.98 16.39
C GLU A 121 -8.14 -19.26 17.05
N LYS A 122 -8.15 -20.38 16.30
CA LYS A 122 -8.59 -21.68 16.82
C LYS A 122 -7.55 -22.34 17.74
N PHE A 123 -6.27 -22.00 17.62
CA PHE A 123 -5.19 -22.55 18.45
C PHE A 123 -4.83 -21.66 19.66
N ALA A 124 -5.24 -20.39 19.66
CA ALA A 124 -5.12 -19.49 20.81
C ALA A 124 -5.90 -19.86 22.11
N PRO A 125 -7.03 -20.61 22.11
CA PRO A 125 -7.87 -20.73 23.32
C PRO A 125 -7.37 -21.66 24.44
N SER A 126 -6.17 -22.24 24.39
CA SER A 126 -5.82 -23.38 25.27
C SER A 126 -4.78 -23.12 26.37
N ILE A 127 -4.21 -21.91 26.54
CA ILE A 127 -3.10 -21.69 27.50
C ILE A 127 -3.52 -21.05 28.84
N LEU A 128 -4.79 -20.68 29.05
CA LEU A 128 -5.20 -20.02 30.31
C LEU A 128 -6.33 -20.72 31.06
N VAL A 129 -6.21 -22.03 31.31
CA VAL A 129 -6.93 -22.65 32.43
C VAL A 129 -6.02 -23.61 33.17
N GLY A 130 -5.55 -23.15 34.34
CA GLY A 130 -5.39 -24.01 35.50
C GLY A 130 -3.97 -24.30 35.94
N GLU A 131 -3.35 -23.35 36.67
CA GLU A 131 -2.53 -23.69 37.84
C GLU A 131 -2.73 -22.62 38.93
N THR A 132 -3.86 -22.70 39.64
CA THR A 132 -3.91 -22.23 41.04
C THR A 132 -3.36 -23.36 41.90
N PHE A 133 -2.08 -23.28 42.27
CA PHE A 133 -1.59 -24.01 43.43
C PHE A 133 -1.59 -23.05 44.62
N ASN A 134 -2.65 -23.14 45.42
CA ASN A 134 -2.61 -22.72 46.81
C ASN A 134 -1.96 -23.86 47.61
N LEU A 135 -0.81 -23.58 48.23
CA LEU A 135 -0.37 -24.18 49.50
C LEU A 135 0.11 -23.05 50.40
#